data_AF-A0A081P304-F1
#
_entry.id   AF-A0A081P304-F1
#
_cell.length_a   1.000
_cell.length_b   1.000
_cell.length_c   1.000
_cell.angle_alpha   90.00
_cell.angle_beta   90.00
_cell.angle_gamma   90.00
#
_symmetry.space_group_name_H-M   'P 1'
#
loop_
_entity.id
_entity.type
_entity.pdbx_description
1 polymer ?
#
loop_
_entity_poly.entity_id
_entity_poly.type
_entity_poly.pdbx_seq_one_letter_code
_entity_poly.pdbx_strand_id
1 'polypeptide(L)'
;MISSAMKAAAALWVNDYLDLYNYAGRIGDTAWQQEIVDILKQKDAYVSEAVRSSKLEELWTTFDSINRKMLELYRELRETNDSWVTERLKEQVRELKTERLTVSRKIKAEQA
;
A
#
# COMPACT_ATOMS: atom_id res chain seq x y z
N MET A 1 0.61 19.35 -3.41
CA MET A 1 0.48 18.84 -4.79
C MET A 1 -0.02 17.41 -4.72
N ILE A 2 -1.14 17.09 -5.38
CA ILE A 2 -1.67 15.73 -5.49
C ILE A 2 -0.66 14.89 -6.31
N SER A 3 -0.21 13.76 -5.77
CA SER A 3 0.80 12.89 -6.41
C SER A 3 0.31 12.35 -7.75
N SER A 4 1.24 12.07 -8.68
CA SER A 4 0.90 11.51 -10.01
C SER A 4 0.09 10.21 -9.91
N ALA A 5 0.40 9.36 -8.92
CA ALA A 5 -0.32 8.12 -8.64
C ALA A 5 -1.77 8.38 -8.19
N MET A 6 -2.02 9.43 -7.40
CA MET A 6 -3.37 9.80 -6.97
C MET A 6 -4.24 10.22 -8.16
N LYS A 7 -3.66 10.92 -9.15
CA LYS A 7 -4.39 11.30 -10.36
C LYS A 7 -4.74 10.09 -11.22
N ALA A 8 -3.84 9.13 -11.34
CA ALA A 8 -4.07 7.90 -12.09
C ALA A 8 -5.15 7.02 -11.43
N ALA A 9 -5.09 6.82 -10.12
CA ALA A 9 -6.10 6.07 -9.37
C ALA A 9 -7.49 6.74 -9.44
N ALA A 10 -7.55 8.07 -9.32
CA ALA A 10 -8.79 8.82 -9.47
C ALA A 10 -9.37 8.71 -10.89
N ALA A 11 -8.52 8.77 -11.92
CA ALA A 11 -8.95 8.63 -13.30
C ALA A 11 -9.50 7.23 -13.61
N LEU A 12 -8.83 6.18 -13.13
CA LEU A 12 -9.30 4.80 -13.29
C LEU A 12 -10.65 4.59 -12.59
N TRP A 13 -10.75 5.01 -11.32
CA TRP A 13 -11.99 4.90 -10.55
C TRP A 13 -13.15 5.65 -11.20
N VAL A 14 -12.94 6.90 -11.64
CA VAL A 14 -13.97 7.65 -12.37
C VAL A 14 -14.37 6.94 -13.65
N ASN A 15 -13.41 6.39 -14.40
CA ASN A 15 -13.70 5.68 -15.64
C ASN A 15 -14.56 4.43 -15.39
N ASP A 16 -14.22 3.62 -14.38
CA ASP A 16 -14.98 2.41 -14.04
C ASP A 16 -16.45 2.76 -13.70
N TYR A 17 -16.67 3.82 -12.91
CA TYR A 17 -18.03 4.26 -12.57
C TYR A 17 -18.77 4.89 -13.76
N LEU A 18 -18.08 5.53 -14.70
CA LEU A 18 -18.68 6.01 -15.95
C LEU A 18 -19.11 4.84 -16.85
N ASP A 19 -18.33 3.76 -16.90
CA ASP A 19 -18.70 2.55 -17.63
C ASP A 19 -19.96 1.90 -17.04
N LEU A 20 -20.05 1.83 -15.71
CA LEU A 20 -21.26 1.36 -15.01
C LEU A 20 -22.47 2.28 -15.27
N TYR A 21 -22.28 3.60 -15.24
CA TYR A 21 -23.35 4.56 -15.52
C TYR A 21 -23.91 4.40 -16.93
N ASN A 22 -23.03 4.22 -17.91
CA ASN A 22 -23.40 3.97 -19.30
C ASN A 22 -24.13 2.64 -19.46
N TYR A 23 -23.69 1.59 -18.76
CA TYR A 23 -24.34 0.29 -18.79
C TYR A 23 -25.74 0.33 -18.14
N ALA A 24 -25.88 0.98 -16.99
CA ALA A 24 -27.17 1.21 -16.32
C ALA A 24 -28.17 1.91 -17.25
N GLY A 25 -27.72 2.93 -17.98
CA GLY A 25 -28.54 3.62 -18.98
C GLY A 25 -28.96 2.74 -20.15
N ARG A 26 -28.08 1.84 -20.61
CA ARG A 26 -28.39 0.89 -21.69
C ARG A 26 -29.47 -0.11 -21.29
N ILE A 27 -29.50 -0.53 -20.03
CA ILE A 27 -30.52 -1.48 -19.53
C ILE A 27 -31.78 -0.78 -19.01
N GLY A 28 -31.82 0.57 -19.02
CA GLY A 28 -32.96 1.37 -18.58
C GLY A 28 -33.10 1.48 -17.05
N ASP A 29 -32.07 1.12 -16.29
CA ASP A 29 -32.08 1.19 -14.83
C ASP A 29 -31.71 2.61 -14.37
N THR A 30 -32.72 3.48 -14.34
CA THR A 30 -32.56 4.89 -13.96
C THR A 30 -32.29 5.08 -12.47
N ALA A 31 -32.76 4.15 -11.63
CA ALA A 31 -32.48 4.18 -10.19
C ALA A 31 -30.99 3.92 -9.96
N TRP A 32 -30.43 2.89 -10.61
CA TRP A 32 -29.01 2.58 -10.52
C TRP A 32 -28.13 3.67 -11.14
N GLN A 33 -28.53 4.31 -12.24
CA GLN A 33 -27.83 5.49 -12.76
C GLN A 33 -27.75 6.63 -11.74
N GLN A 34 -28.84 6.89 -11.02
CA GLN A 34 -28.88 7.95 -10.03
C GLN A 34 -28.00 7.61 -8.81
N GLU A 35 -27.98 6.36 -8.36
CA GLU A 35 -27.07 5.88 -7.32
C GLU A 35 -25.60 6.09 -7.72
N ILE A 36 -25.23 5.77 -8.96
CA ILE A 36 -23.86 5.97 -9.47
C ILE A 36 -23.48 7.45 -9.47
N VAL A 37 -24.39 8.35 -9.84
CA VAL A 37 -24.15 9.80 -9.77
C VAL A 37 -23.88 10.25 -8.33
N ASP A 38 -24.62 9.71 -7.36
CA ASP A 38 -24.42 10.06 -5.96
C ASP A 38 -23.12 9.49 -5.38
N ILE A 39 -22.66 8.33 -5.88
CA ILE A 39 -21.33 7.80 -5.57
C ILE A 39 -20.22 8.69 -6.19
N LEU A 40 -20.37 9.11 -7.45
CA LEU A 40 -19.42 9.98 -8.14
C LEU A 40 -19.26 11.35 -7.46
N LYS A 41 -20.30 11.88 -6.81
CA LYS A 41 -20.21 13.10 -5.99
C LYS A 41 -19.30 12.93 -4.77
N GLN A 42 -19.10 11.71 -4.29
CA GLN A 42 -18.24 11.37 -3.15
C GLN A 42 -16.82 10.98 -3.57
N LYS A 43 -16.43 11.23 -4.83
CA LYS A 43 -15.13 10.83 -5.41
C LYS A 43 -13.94 11.17 -4.51
N ASP A 44 -13.93 12.34 -3.86
CA ASP A 44 -12.75 12.80 -3.13
C ASP A 44 -12.49 11.94 -1.88
N ALA A 45 -13.56 11.46 -1.23
CA ALA A 45 -13.47 10.52 -0.12
C ALA A 45 -12.96 9.15 -0.60
N TYR A 46 -13.50 8.64 -1.71
CA TYR A 46 -13.07 7.36 -2.29
C TYR A 46 -11.63 7.38 -2.77
N VAL A 47 -11.22 8.44 -3.47
CA VAL A 47 -9.84 8.62 -3.94
C VAL A 47 -8.87 8.72 -2.77
N SER A 48 -9.23 9.44 -1.70
CA SER A 48 -8.40 9.51 -0.49
C SER A 48 -8.24 8.13 0.16
N GLU A 49 -9.31 7.35 0.23
CA GLU A 49 -9.29 6.01 0.81
C GLU A 49 -8.47 5.02 -0.03
N ALA A 50 -8.63 5.05 -1.35
CA ALA A 50 -7.88 4.21 -2.27
C ALA A 50 -6.37 4.51 -2.19
N VAL A 51 -6.00 5.78 -2.11
CA VAL A 51 -4.61 6.22 -1.95
C VAL A 51 -4.04 5.77 -0.60
N ARG A 52 -4.81 5.90 0.47
CA ARG A 52 -4.43 5.43 1.80
C ARG A 52 -4.21 3.92 1.82
N SER A 53 -5.13 3.17 1.21
CA SER A 53 -5.07 1.71 1.11
C SER A 53 -3.85 1.24 0.33
N SER A 54 -3.58 1.84 -0.84
CA SER A 54 -2.40 1.53 -1.64
C SER A 54 -1.09 1.85 -0.91
N LYS A 55 -1.01 2.99 -0.22
CA LYS A 55 0.15 3.35 0.60
C LYS A 55 0.36 2.36 1.75
N LEU A 56 -0.72 1.89 2.37
CA LEU A 56 -0.64 0.90 3.44
C LEU A 56 -0.13 -0.45 2.91
N GLU A 57 -0.58 -0.86 1.73
CA GLU A 57 -0.10 -2.07 1.04
C GLU A 57 1.41 -2.01 0.73
N GLU A 58 1.90 -0.87 0.22
CA GLU A 58 3.33 -0.65 -0.02
C GLU A 58 4.16 -0.75 1.28
N LEU A 59 3.65 -0.18 2.36
CA LEU A 59 4.31 -0.24 3.68
C LEU A 59 4.37 -1.67 4.21
N TRP A 60 3.28 -2.44 4.08
CA TRP A 60 3.26 -3.86 4.47
C TRP A 60 4.21 -4.71 3.63
N THR A 61 4.22 -4.50 2.31
CA THR A 61 5.17 -5.16 1.40
C THR A 61 6.60 -4.87 1.79
N THR A 62 6.90 -3.62 2.14
CA THR A 62 8.23 -3.23 2.62
C THR A 62 8.57 -3.91 3.94
N PHE A 63 7.64 -3.91 4.90
CA PHE A 63 7.81 -4.56 6.21
C PHE A 63 8.11 -6.06 6.07
N ASP A 64 7.38 -6.75 5.19
CA ASP A 64 7.61 -8.17 4.89
C ASP A 64 8.96 -8.42 4.25
N SER A 65 9.40 -7.55 3.33
CA SER A 65 10.72 -7.66 2.70
C SER A 65 11.85 -7.54 3.74
N ILE A 66 11.72 -6.61 4.69
CA ILE A 66 12.68 -6.43 5.79
C ILE A 66 12.71 -7.69 6.66
N ASN A 67 11.55 -8.25 7.01
CA ASN A 67 11.49 -9.47 7.81
C ASN A 67 12.13 -10.67 7.11
N ARG A 68 11.91 -10.84 5.79
CA ARG A 68 12.55 -11.92 5.01
C ARG A 68 14.08 -11.78 5.04
N LYS A 69 14.61 -10.58 4.78
CA LYS A 69 16.06 -10.31 4.89
C LYS A 69 16.60 -10.58 6.30
N MET A 70 15.87 -10.19 7.34
CA MET A 70 16.27 -10.49 8.72
C MET A 70 16.33 -12.00 8.98
N LEU A 71 15.37 -12.78 8.47
CA LEU A 71 15.37 -14.25 8.60
C LEU A 71 16.59 -14.88 7.91
N GLU A 72 16.95 -14.39 6.73
CA GLU A 72 18.14 -14.82 5.99
C GLU A 72 19.42 -14.52 6.79
N LEU A 73 19.58 -13.30 7.29
CA LEU A 73 20.73 -12.93 8.13
C LEU A 73 20.81 -13.74 9.41
N TYR A 74 19.68 -14.05 10.04
CA TYR A 74 19.66 -14.91 11.23
C TYR A 74 20.04 -16.36 10.91
N ARG A 75 19.73 -16.85 9.71
CA ARG A 75 20.18 -18.16 9.25
C ARG A 75 21.70 -18.16 9.03
N GLU A 76 22.22 -17.16 8.32
CA GLU A 76 23.66 -17.01 8.08
C GLU A 76 24.45 -16.89 9.40
N LEU A 77 23.92 -16.14 10.38
CA LEU A 77 24.50 -16.02 11.72
C LEU A 77 24.60 -17.35 12.47
N ARG A 78 23.72 -18.32 12.19
CA ARG A 78 23.77 -19.65 12.81
C ARG A 78 24.75 -20.59 12.11
N GLU A 79 24.99 -20.36 10.82
CA GLU A 79 25.81 -21.22 9.98
C GLU A 79 27.28 -20.78 9.93
N THR A 80 27.58 -19.50 10.20
CA THR A 80 28.95 -18.97 10.17
C THR A 80 29.70 -19.20 11.50
N ASN A 81 30.99 -19.55 11.38
CA ASN A 81 31.95 -19.58 12.50
C ASN A 81 32.99 -18.45 12.39
N ASP A 82 32.86 -17.59 11.37
CA ASP A 82 33.78 -16.47 11.14
C ASP A 82 33.34 -15.26 11.97
N SER A 83 34.21 -14.81 12.89
CA SER A 83 33.94 -13.69 13.78
C SER A 83 33.75 -12.35 13.06
N TRP A 84 34.45 -12.12 11.95
CA TRP A 84 34.31 -10.88 11.17
C TRP A 84 32.99 -10.86 10.41
N VAL A 85 32.64 -11.98 9.78
CA VAL A 85 31.34 -12.14 9.11
C VAL A 85 30.20 -11.99 10.13
N THR A 86 30.35 -12.58 11.32
CA THR A 86 29.38 -12.47 12.42
C THR A 86 29.11 -11.02 12.81
N GLU A 87 30.15 -10.20 13.01
CA GLU A 87 29.97 -8.80 13.38
C GLU A 87 29.32 -7.98 12.26
N ARG A 88 29.67 -8.24 10.99
CA ARG A 88 29.03 -7.60 9.84
C ARG A 88 27.54 -7.93 9.77
N LEU A 89 27.17 -9.21 9.93
CA LEU A 89 25.77 -9.65 9.90
C LEU A 89 24.97 -9.04 11.06
N LYS A 90 25.56 -8.91 12.26
CA LYS A 90 24.93 -8.24 13.40
C LYS A 90 24.63 -6.78 13.10
N GLU A 91 25.52 -6.07 12.42
CA GLU A 91 25.31 -4.66 12.06
C GLU A 91 24.16 -4.52 11.06
N GLN A 92 24.12 -5.35 10.02
CA GLN A 92 23.00 -5.39 9.06
C GLN A 92 21.66 -5.67 9.75
N VAL A 93 21.64 -6.58 10.74
CA VAL A 93 20.43 -6.83 11.56
C VAL A 93 20.02 -5.59 12.37
N ARG A 94 20.96 -4.77 12.87
CA ARG A 94 20.64 -3.52 13.59
C ARG A 94 20.04 -2.47 12.66
N GLU A 95 20.59 -2.31 11.47
CA GLU A 95 20.07 -1.42 10.43
C GLU A 95 18.64 -1.81 10.06
N LEU A 96 18.41 -3.09 9.72
CA LEU A 96 17.09 -3.60 9.37
C LEU A 96 16.08 -3.46 10.52
N LYS A 97 16.49 -3.60 11.78
CA LYS A 97 15.60 -3.34 12.94
C LYS A 97 15.14 -1.88 12.97
N THR A 98 16.03 -0.95 12.65
CA THR A 98 15.72 0.49 12.62
C THR A 98 14.76 0.82 11.47
N GLU A 99 15.01 0.25 10.29
CA GLU A 99 14.10 0.37 9.14
C GLU A 99 12.72 -0.23 9.46
N ARG A 100 12.68 -1.44 10.02
CA ARG A 100 11.43 -2.11 10.40
C ARG A 100 10.60 -1.26 11.37
N LEU A 101 11.26 -0.67 12.38
CA LEU A 101 10.60 0.20 13.36
C LEU A 101 10.01 1.44 12.68
N THR A 102 10.76 2.03 11.74
CA THR A 102 10.31 3.18 10.97
C THR A 102 9.07 2.86 10.14
N VAL A 103 9.08 1.74 9.42
CA VAL A 103 7.92 1.27 8.63
C VAL A 103 6.73 0.97 9.54
N SER A 104 6.95 0.32 10.70
CA SER A 104 5.88 0.03 11.67
C SER A 104 5.18 1.30 12.18
N ARG A 105 5.95 2.37 12.42
CA ARG A 105 5.41 3.67 12.83
C ARG A 105 4.57 4.30 11.71
N LYS A 106 5.02 4.20 10.45
CA LYS A 106 4.25 4.69 9.29
C LYS A 106 2.95 3.92 9.12
N ILE A 107 2.97 2.59 9.21
CA ILE A 107 1.76 1.75 9.17
C ILE A 107 0.75 2.21 10.23
N LYS A 108 1.20 2.35 11.48
CA LYS A 108 0.33 2.81 12.57
C LYS A 108 -0.27 4.20 12.32
N ALA A 109 0.49 5.10 11.70
CA ALA A 109 0.02 6.45 11.39
C ALA A 109 -1.00 6.48 10.24
N GLU A 110 -0.88 5.59 9.24
CA GLU A 110 -1.84 5.50 8.13
C GLU A 110 -3.13 4.74 8.53
N GLN A 111 -3.10 3.95 9.61
CA GLN A 111 -4.25 3.23 10.15
C GLN A 111 -5.07 4.01 11.17
N ALA A 112 -4.52 5.11 11.70
CA ALA A 112 -5.18 5.99 12.68
C ALA A 112 -6.10 6.99 11.99
#